data_AF-A0A0G4GJY6-F1
#
_entry.id   AF-A0A0G4GJY6-F1
#
_cell.length_a   1.000
_cell.length_b   1.000
_cell.length_c   1.000
_cell.angle_alpha   90.00
_cell.angle_beta   90.00
_cell.angle_gamma   90.00
#
_symmetry.space_group_name_H-M   'P 1'
#
loop_
_entity.id
_entity.type
_entity.pdbx_description
1 polymer ?
#
loop_
_entity_poly.entity_id
_entity_poly.type
_entity_poly.pdbx_seq_one_letter_code
_entity_poly.pdbx_strand_id
1 'polypeptide(L)'
;MSSNDSVGGDAKGRRVDGHAIDAAGISVMSDAAAHHHEQHQQGHSQAASASPPVCGGSGDVCGRLAAIHSLIEQVATEVSAVDPLKMTSIPADQASVIAHEWSSVKSSVSTLSAAIQTIAHHISAAPPPPPCQPDTTQQPGPPHPTTTTPPTATTAGGNNAVDVTANRLPAEIYRDGVVGYLPVDVAISPARATNTHYGTQLINEAFMLKRIDGSLDSNHLTGLVDVYRSMFGYYSKCAFVLERGGALWQQMADFIHLARNRKLIKALPLQLSPQWTADHLATKTAFDELPLALAVYSTFGHLLSHRGTSLALQRVDEEQEDADDGGNESGQDSDSAMDDRSEQHDADIGQQHQAEGGGGSAIEEGAGRPRGGQPGDGSGGVTRQRYRIGNIDFTTVPLSDLPPTYPYRATYDAANPAIRRGDYLYPSFTTFIKRTVLLLWYDQEGAQQKLVAAVFVGRDDTRYWSLLTAATVEGCEIVDLIEERGFDGDDDRRRLIILKGTKATDTIVAYLWLVDGNIRLHTTEAPTEDRTAIERYPLGVTAARPLLTEYRLERALLG
;
A
#
# COMPACT_ATOMS: atom_id res chain seq x y z
N MET A 1 -4.09 -45.30 -31.01
CA MET A 1 -4.83 -45.72 -32.22
C MET A 1 -6.31 -45.46 -31.97
N SER A 2 -7.02 -44.94 -32.98
CA SER A 2 -8.39 -44.35 -32.98
C SER A 2 -8.48 -43.02 -32.24
N SER A 3 -8.35 -41.84 -32.85
CA SER A 3 -8.92 -41.31 -34.11
C SER A 3 -10.44 -41.30 -34.10
N ASN A 4 -11.01 -40.13 -33.87
CA ASN A 4 -12.35 -39.76 -34.34
C ASN A 4 -12.33 -38.29 -34.73
N ASP A 5 -12.30 -38.11 -36.05
CA ASP A 5 -12.60 -36.87 -36.75
C ASP A 5 -14.06 -36.47 -36.53
N SER A 6 -14.32 -35.17 -36.41
CA SER A 6 -15.65 -34.63 -36.69
C SER A 6 -15.51 -33.29 -37.39
N VAL A 7 -15.85 -33.38 -38.67
CA VAL A 7 -15.95 -32.36 -39.69
C VAL A 7 -17.27 -31.59 -39.52
N GLY A 8 -17.22 -30.29 -39.80
CA GLY A 8 -18.28 -29.60 -40.56
C GLY A 8 -19.15 -28.62 -39.79
N GLY A 9 -19.14 -27.36 -40.23
CA GLY A 9 -20.18 -26.40 -39.85
C GLY A 9 -19.88 -24.93 -40.14
N ASP A 10 -19.50 -24.58 -41.37
CA ASP A 10 -19.46 -23.19 -41.85
C ASP A 10 -20.87 -22.56 -41.82
N ALA A 11 -21.08 -21.58 -40.93
CA ALA A 11 -22.29 -20.76 -40.91
C ALA A 11 -21.96 -19.32 -41.34
N LYS A 12 -22.31 -19.06 -42.60
CA LYS A 12 -22.23 -17.80 -43.32
C LYS A 12 -23.18 -16.76 -42.70
N GLY A 13 -22.63 -15.83 -41.90
CA GLY A 13 -23.36 -14.70 -41.33
C GLY A 13 -23.61 -13.60 -42.37
N ARG A 14 -24.88 -13.43 -42.73
CA ARG A 14 -25.42 -12.46 -43.69
C ARG A 14 -25.41 -11.05 -43.08
N ARG A 15 -24.69 -10.11 -43.71
CA ARG A 15 -24.81 -8.66 -43.43
C ARG A 15 -26.22 -8.19 -43.78
N VAL A 16 -26.84 -7.43 -42.89
CA VAL A 16 -28.06 -6.67 -43.15
C VAL A 16 -27.69 -5.20 -43.02
N ASP A 17 -27.71 -4.51 -44.15
CA ASP A 17 -27.65 -3.05 -44.24
C ASP A 17 -29.03 -2.45 -43.94
N GLY A 18 -29.03 -1.33 -43.22
CA GLY A 18 -30.20 -0.46 -43.05
C GLY A 18 -30.02 0.41 -41.80
N HIS A 19 -30.32 1.69 -41.77
CA HIS A 19 -30.72 2.65 -42.79
C HIS A 19 -30.51 4.02 -42.14
N ALA A 20 -30.10 5.01 -42.94
CA ALA A 20 -29.95 6.39 -42.52
C ALA A 20 -31.31 6.99 -42.10
N ILE A 21 -31.32 7.80 -41.05
CA ILE A 21 -32.40 8.77 -40.81
C ILE A 21 -31.76 10.13 -40.57
N ASP A 22 -32.35 11.08 -41.29
CA ASP A 22 -31.89 12.41 -41.59
C ASP A 22 -31.71 13.35 -40.40
N ALA A 23 -30.77 14.26 -40.62
CA ALA A 23 -30.57 15.49 -39.90
C ALA A 23 -31.62 16.55 -40.27
N ALA A 24 -32.21 17.18 -39.25
CA ALA A 24 -32.68 18.56 -39.24
C ALA A 24 -32.78 18.94 -37.75
N GLY A 25 -32.15 19.98 -37.21
CA GLY A 25 -31.76 21.24 -37.80
C GLY A 25 -32.56 22.34 -37.09
N ILE A 26 -32.15 22.77 -35.89
CA ILE A 26 -32.53 24.08 -35.33
C ILE A 26 -31.30 24.67 -34.62
N SER A 27 -30.79 25.72 -35.24
CA SER A 27 -29.84 26.68 -34.70
C SER A 27 -30.61 27.83 -34.03
N VAL A 28 -29.94 28.52 -33.11
CA VAL A 28 -29.91 29.99 -32.90
C VAL A 28 -30.08 30.43 -31.43
N MET A 29 -29.14 31.32 -31.04
CA MET A 29 -29.06 32.28 -29.91
C MET A 29 -28.56 31.74 -28.57
N SER A 30 -27.47 32.17 -27.94
CA SER A 30 -26.57 33.36 -27.91
C SER A 30 -26.54 33.89 -26.48
N ASP A 31 -25.33 33.99 -25.93
CA ASP A 31 -24.81 34.92 -24.90
C ASP A 31 -25.71 35.38 -23.74
N ALA A 32 -25.25 35.14 -22.50
CA ALA A 32 -24.85 36.21 -21.59
C ALA A 32 -24.46 35.69 -20.18
N ALA A 33 -23.57 36.49 -19.55
CA ALA A 33 -23.40 36.70 -18.12
C ALA A 33 -22.39 35.81 -17.36
N ALA A 34 -21.13 36.21 -17.51
CA ALA A 34 -20.17 36.24 -16.42
C ALA A 34 -20.65 37.17 -15.29
N HIS A 35 -20.59 36.74 -14.03
CA HIS A 35 -20.53 37.63 -12.88
C HIS A 35 -19.86 36.96 -11.67
N HIS A 36 -18.70 37.49 -11.31
CA HIS A 36 -18.15 37.74 -9.98
C HIS A 36 -18.53 36.83 -8.79
N HIS A 37 -17.51 36.16 -8.23
CA HIS A 37 -17.38 36.03 -6.78
C HIS A 37 -15.91 36.10 -6.35
N GLU A 38 -15.45 37.31 -6.01
CA GLU A 38 -14.26 37.51 -5.18
C GLU A 38 -14.68 37.39 -3.71
N GLN A 39 -14.11 36.43 -2.98
CA GLN A 39 -14.10 36.44 -1.52
C GLN A 39 -12.66 36.51 -1.02
N HIS A 40 -12.39 37.61 -0.31
CA HIS A 40 -11.20 37.88 0.48
C HIS A 40 -10.89 36.74 1.46
N GLN A 41 -9.67 36.19 1.40
CA GLN A 41 -9.02 35.58 2.56
C GLN A 41 -7.93 36.53 3.08
N GLN A 42 -8.16 37.05 4.28
CA GLN A 42 -7.17 37.78 5.06
C GLN A 42 -6.14 36.80 5.62
N GLY A 43 -4.87 37.08 5.36
CA GLY A 43 -3.73 36.33 5.87
C GLY A 43 -3.49 36.55 7.35
N HIS A 44 -3.32 35.46 8.09
CA HIS A 44 -2.65 35.44 9.38
C HIS A 44 -1.26 34.79 9.21
N SER A 45 -0.24 35.64 9.13
CA SER A 45 1.16 35.24 9.21
C SER A 45 1.49 34.84 10.65
N GLN A 46 1.75 33.56 10.91
CA GLN A 46 2.49 33.12 12.10
C GLN A 46 3.96 32.90 11.74
N ALA A 47 4.83 33.62 12.44
CA ALA A 47 6.27 33.53 12.32
C ALA A 47 6.76 32.15 12.80
N ALA A 48 7.58 31.50 11.98
CA ALA A 48 8.27 30.27 12.31
C ALA A 48 9.27 30.50 13.46
N SER A 49 9.07 29.82 14.58
CA SER A 49 10.03 29.72 15.67
C SER A 49 11.02 28.60 15.35
N ALA A 50 12.30 28.95 15.23
CA ALA A 50 13.37 28.01 14.96
C ALA A 50 13.58 27.05 16.14
N SER A 51 13.59 25.74 15.87
CA SER A 51 13.94 24.72 16.87
C SER A 51 15.47 24.65 17.08
N PRO A 52 15.95 24.54 18.33
CA PRO A 52 17.38 24.39 18.61
C PRO A 52 17.86 22.94 18.41
N PRO A 53 19.16 22.72 18.21
CA PRO A 53 19.72 21.40 17.89
C PRO A 53 19.68 20.44 19.09
N VAL A 54 19.29 19.20 18.82
CA VAL A 54 19.16 18.12 19.81
C VAL A 54 20.53 17.48 20.07
N CYS A 55 21.07 17.67 21.27
CA CYS A 55 22.14 16.84 21.83
C CYS A 55 21.50 15.68 22.62
N GLY A 56 21.74 14.45 22.18
CA GLY A 56 21.23 13.22 22.79
C GLY A 56 21.89 12.95 24.15
N GLY A 57 21.10 13.14 25.22
CA GLY A 57 21.42 12.73 26.58
C GLY A 57 20.13 12.45 27.35
N SER A 58 20.23 11.76 28.49
CA SER A 58 19.13 11.32 29.38
C SER A 58 18.01 12.35 29.66
N GLY A 59 18.24 13.65 29.43
CA GLY A 59 17.21 14.69 29.51
C GLY A 59 16.06 14.54 28.51
N ASP A 60 16.29 13.91 27.34
CA ASP A 60 15.24 13.70 26.33
C ASP A 60 14.16 12.70 26.82
N VAL A 61 14.55 11.69 27.60
CA VAL A 61 13.61 10.67 28.13
C VAL A 61 12.70 11.27 29.20
N CYS A 62 13.25 12.08 30.12
CA CYS A 62 12.44 12.76 31.13
C CYS A 62 11.47 13.75 30.51
N GLY A 63 11.90 14.49 29.48
CA GLY A 63 11.04 15.43 28.74
C GLY A 63 9.87 14.72 28.04
N ARG A 64 10.15 13.59 27.37
CA ARG A 64 9.11 12.78 26.72
C ARG A 64 8.15 12.15 27.72
N LEU A 65 8.63 11.62 28.85
CA LEU A 65 7.77 11.07 29.90
C LEU A 65 6.88 12.13 30.54
N ALA A 66 7.39 13.34 30.78
CA ALA A 66 6.58 14.45 31.27
C ALA A 66 5.51 14.88 30.25
N ALA A 67 5.84 14.90 28.96
CA ALA A 67 4.87 15.19 27.90
C ALA A 67 3.78 14.11 27.80
N ILE A 68 4.14 12.83 27.89
CA ILE A 68 3.18 11.71 27.90
C ILE A 68 2.29 11.77 29.15
N HIS A 69 2.87 12.06 30.31
CA HIS A 69 2.11 12.22 31.55
C HIS A 69 1.10 13.37 31.45
N SER A 70 1.53 14.52 30.93
CA SER A 70 0.65 15.68 30.68
C SER A 70 -0.48 15.36 29.71
N LEU A 71 -0.21 14.61 28.63
CA LEU A 71 -1.25 14.14 27.70
C LEU A 71 -2.26 13.22 28.38
N ILE A 72 -1.81 12.34 29.29
CA ILE A 72 -2.70 11.42 30.00
C ILE A 72 -3.52 12.16 31.06
N GLU A 73 -2.97 13.16 31.74
CA GLU A 73 -3.76 14.03 32.61
C GLU A 73 -4.80 14.85 31.83
N GLN A 74 -4.44 15.32 30.63
CA GLN A 74 -5.39 15.96 29.73
C GLN A 74 -6.52 15.01 29.34
N VAL A 75 -6.20 13.80 28.87
CA VAL A 75 -7.20 12.78 28.53
C VAL A 75 -8.06 12.42 29.74
N ALA A 76 -7.48 12.28 30.93
CA ALA A 76 -8.22 12.02 32.16
C ALA A 76 -9.20 13.16 32.51
N THR A 77 -8.77 14.41 32.27
CA THR A 77 -9.60 15.61 32.47
C THR A 77 -10.75 15.67 31.47
N GLU A 78 -10.47 15.41 30.19
CA GLU A 78 -11.48 15.38 29.12
C GLU A 78 -12.50 14.24 29.34
N VAL A 79 -12.03 13.05 29.71
CA VAL A 79 -12.89 11.91 30.09
C VAL A 79 -13.75 12.26 31.31
N SER A 80 -13.23 12.99 32.28
CA SER A 80 -14.03 13.44 33.43
C SER A 80 -15.06 14.52 33.07
N ALA A 81 -14.74 15.38 32.09
CA ALA A 81 -15.63 16.44 31.62
C ALA A 81 -16.78 15.94 30.73
N VAL A 82 -16.63 14.78 30.07
CA VAL A 82 -17.67 14.16 29.23
C VAL A 82 -18.71 13.39 30.06
N ASP A 83 -18.38 13.04 31.30
CA ASP A 83 -19.25 12.29 32.23
C ASP A 83 -20.65 12.90 32.45
N PRO A 84 -20.79 14.22 32.65
CA PRO A 84 -22.11 14.85 32.84
C PRO A 84 -22.90 14.99 31.53
N LEU A 85 -22.23 14.98 30.37
CA LEU A 85 -22.83 15.30 29.07
C LEU A 85 -23.44 14.08 28.38
N LYS A 86 -22.90 12.88 28.62
CA LYS A 86 -23.42 11.64 28.01
C LYS A 86 -24.61 11.04 28.77
N MET A 87 -24.70 11.20 30.09
CA MET A 87 -25.76 10.53 30.87
C MET A 87 -27.18 11.09 30.64
N THR A 88 -27.33 12.27 30.04
CA THR A 88 -28.65 12.90 29.81
C THR A 88 -29.26 12.60 28.43
N SER A 89 -28.50 12.03 27.49
CA SER A 89 -28.92 11.85 26.09
C SER A 89 -29.03 10.40 25.64
N ILE A 90 -28.68 9.43 26.49
CA ILE A 90 -28.66 8.01 26.14
C ILE A 90 -30.00 7.35 26.51
N PRO A 91 -30.62 6.58 25.59
CA PRO A 91 -31.78 5.74 25.88
C PRO A 91 -31.53 4.78 27.06
N ALA A 92 -32.52 4.60 27.93
CA ALA A 92 -32.37 3.88 29.20
C ALA A 92 -31.91 2.42 29.04
N ASP A 93 -32.14 1.80 27.88
CA ASP A 93 -31.73 0.44 27.54
C ASP A 93 -30.24 0.30 27.19
N GLN A 94 -29.55 1.39 26.82
CA GLN A 94 -28.11 1.39 26.51
C GLN A 94 -27.23 1.98 27.62
N ALA A 95 -27.85 2.63 28.62
CA ALA A 95 -27.14 3.35 29.68
C ALA A 95 -26.20 2.45 30.50
N SER A 96 -26.57 1.20 30.79
CA SER A 96 -25.78 0.28 31.61
C SER A 96 -24.52 -0.23 30.90
N VAL A 97 -24.63 -0.57 29.61
CA VAL A 97 -23.51 -1.03 28.79
C VAL A 97 -22.51 0.11 28.58
N ILE A 98 -23.01 1.31 28.23
CA ILE A 98 -22.14 2.48 28.03
C ILE A 98 -21.48 2.91 29.34
N ALA A 99 -22.19 2.85 30.48
CA ALA A 99 -21.61 3.14 31.79
C ALA A 99 -20.49 2.14 32.14
N HIS A 100 -20.66 0.86 31.86
CA HIS A 100 -19.64 -0.17 32.10
C HIS A 100 -18.38 0.06 31.26
N GLU A 101 -18.54 0.26 29.94
CA GLU A 101 -17.41 0.56 29.05
C GLU A 101 -16.70 1.85 29.46
N TRP A 102 -17.45 2.87 29.85
CA TRP A 102 -16.89 4.14 30.31
C TRP A 102 -16.12 4.02 31.64
N SER A 103 -16.64 3.24 32.59
CA SER A 103 -15.93 2.89 33.83
C SER A 103 -14.64 2.12 33.55
N SER A 104 -14.65 1.22 32.55
CA SER A 104 -13.46 0.50 32.09
C SER A 104 -12.39 1.47 31.57
N VAL A 105 -12.78 2.40 30.68
CA VAL A 105 -11.87 3.44 30.14
C VAL A 105 -11.26 4.29 31.25
N LYS A 106 -12.06 4.75 32.22
CA LYS A 106 -11.56 5.52 33.37
C LYS A 106 -10.53 4.72 34.18
N SER A 107 -10.83 3.44 34.45
CA SER A 107 -9.90 2.56 35.16
C SER A 107 -8.57 2.43 34.41
N SER A 108 -8.60 2.19 33.10
CA SER A 108 -7.40 2.08 32.27
C SER A 108 -6.56 3.37 32.28
N VAL A 109 -7.20 4.53 32.14
CA VAL A 109 -6.51 5.84 32.18
C VAL A 109 -5.86 6.08 33.56
N SER A 110 -6.56 5.78 34.65
CA SER A 110 -5.99 5.88 36.01
C SER A 110 -4.82 4.92 36.23
N THR A 111 -4.93 3.67 35.78
CA THR A 111 -3.84 2.68 35.87
C THR A 111 -2.61 3.13 35.08
N LEU A 112 -2.80 3.67 33.87
CA LEU A 112 -1.71 4.17 33.04
C LEU A 112 -1.03 5.39 33.67
N SER A 113 -1.81 6.34 34.22
CA SER A 113 -1.27 7.50 34.93
C SER A 113 -0.42 7.09 36.13
N ALA A 114 -0.91 6.16 36.96
CA ALA A 114 -0.17 5.65 38.11
C ALA A 114 1.13 4.93 37.71
N ALA A 115 1.10 4.16 36.62
CA ALA A 115 2.29 3.49 36.10
C ALA A 115 3.36 4.51 35.66
N ILE A 116 2.97 5.59 34.98
CA ILE A 116 3.90 6.62 34.52
C ILE A 116 4.47 7.44 35.67
N GLN A 117 3.65 7.78 36.67
CA GLN A 117 4.14 8.43 37.89
C GLN A 117 5.18 7.57 38.61
N THR A 118 4.96 6.25 38.67
CA THR A 118 5.91 5.30 39.24
C THR A 118 7.23 5.31 38.46
N ILE A 119 7.18 5.28 37.13
CA ILE A 119 8.37 5.35 36.26
C ILE A 119 9.12 6.68 36.46
N ALA A 120 8.42 7.81 36.46
CA ALA A 120 9.00 9.13 36.64
C ALA A 120 9.69 9.28 38.01
N HIS A 121 9.05 8.77 39.06
CA HIS A 121 9.62 8.78 40.41
C HIS A 121 10.93 8.00 40.49
N HIS A 122 11.01 6.84 39.84
CA HIS A 122 12.23 6.03 39.81
C HIS A 122 13.38 6.67 39.02
N ILE A 123 13.07 7.36 37.92
CA ILE A 123 14.10 8.04 37.12
C ILE A 123 14.67 9.24 37.89
N SER A 124 13.83 9.99 38.62
CA SER A 124 14.26 11.17 39.37
C SER A 124 15.03 10.87 40.67
N ALA A 125 14.93 9.64 41.19
CA ALA A 125 15.54 9.25 42.47
C ALA A 125 16.99 8.74 42.36
N ALA A 126 17.58 8.72 41.15
CA ALA A 126 18.98 8.32 40.98
C ALA A 126 19.91 9.37 41.60
N PRO A 127 20.80 9.00 42.55
CA PRO A 127 21.74 9.94 43.16
C PRO A 127 22.72 10.48 42.09
N PRO A 128 23.15 11.76 42.20
CA PRO A 128 24.10 12.33 41.26
C PRO A 128 25.41 11.53 41.27
N PRO A 129 26.09 11.40 40.11
CA PRO A 129 27.37 10.72 40.05
C PRO A 129 28.37 11.42 40.99
N PRO A 130 29.23 10.66 41.70
CA PRO A 130 30.24 11.25 42.56
C PRO A 130 31.18 12.14 41.74
N PRO A 131 31.67 13.27 42.31
CA PRO A 131 32.55 14.19 41.61
C PRO A 131 33.85 13.47 41.19
N CYS A 132 34.18 13.54 39.89
CA CYS A 132 35.42 13.01 39.35
C CYS A 132 36.62 13.62 40.08
N GLN A 133 37.42 12.77 40.72
CA GLN A 133 38.73 13.17 41.25
C GLN A 133 39.71 13.38 40.09
N PRO A 134 40.61 14.37 40.15
CA PRO A 134 41.60 14.61 39.11
C PRO A 134 42.69 13.52 39.12
N ASP A 135 42.94 12.96 37.93
CA ASP A 135 44.02 12.03 37.63
C ASP A 135 45.38 12.62 38.01
N THR A 136 46.11 11.93 38.90
CA THR A 136 47.52 12.18 39.14
C THR A 136 48.30 10.89 38.86
N THR A 137 48.82 10.75 37.66
CA THR A 137 49.83 9.73 37.32
C THR A 137 51.17 10.41 37.05
N GLN A 138 52.16 10.24 37.94
CA GLN A 138 53.56 10.12 37.55
C GLN A 138 54.38 9.26 38.55
N GLN A 139 55.05 8.27 37.95
CA GLN A 139 56.33 7.63 38.28
C GLN A 139 56.42 6.31 39.07
N PRO A 140 57.48 5.50 38.78
CA PRO A 140 57.48 4.04 38.85
C PRO A 140 58.51 3.42 39.82
N GLY A 141 58.25 2.18 40.23
CA GLY A 141 59.28 1.16 40.48
C GLY A 141 59.46 0.66 41.95
N PRO A 142 59.87 -0.61 42.16
CA PRO A 142 59.57 -1.45 43.35
C PRO A 142 60.83 -1.63 44.27
N PRO A 143 60.87 -2.41 45.41
CA PRO A 143 60.40 -3.80 45.60
C PRO A 143 59.77 -4.21 46.96
N HIS A 144 59.22 -5.43 46.96
CA HIS A 144 58.76 -6.36 48.03
C HIS A 144 59.59 -6.43 49.34
N PRO A 145 59.22 -7.26 50.36
CA PRO A 145 57.90 -7.74 50.85
C PRO A 145 57.78 -7.64 52.39
N THR A 146 56.57 -7.69 52.97
CA THR A 146 56.39 -8.30 54.30
C THR A 146 54.94 -8.68 54.61
N THR A 147 54.83 -9.92 55.08
CA THR A 147 53.73 -10.59 55.76
C THR A 147 53.19 -9.76 56.93
N THR A 148 51.89 -9.51 57.01
CA THR A 148 51.19 -9.26 58.28
C THR A 148 49.70 -9.62 58.16
N THR A 149 49.27 -10.42 59.13
CA THR A 149 47.95 -10.94 59.49
C THR A 149 46.83 -9.88 59.47
N PRO A 150 45.58 -10.22 59.11
CA PRO A 150 44.45 -9.29 59.26
C PRO A 150 43.92 -9.32 60.70
N PRO A 151 43.62 -8.15 61.32
CA PRO A 151 42.74 -8.09 62.47
C PRO A 151 41.29 -8.06 62.00
N THR A 152 40.47 -8.87 62.69
CA THR A 152 39.02 -8.82 62.71
C THR A 152 38.54 -7.40 63.02
N ALA A 153 38.04 -6.69 62.00
CA ALA A 153 37.33 -5.43 62.17
C ALA A 153 35.85 -5.67 61.87
N THR A 154 35.07 -5.73 62.95
CA THR A 154 33.61 -5.69 62.95
C THR A 154 33.17 -4.28 62.53
N THR A 155 32.99 -4.05 61.24
CA THR A 155 32.28 -2.87 60.74
C THR A 155 30.83 -3.24 60.49
N ALA A 156 29.97 -2.79 61.40
CA ALA A 156 28.54 -2.64 61.19
C ALA A 156 28.31 -1.62 60.04
N GLY A 157 28.41 -2.09 58.80
CA GLY A 157 27.92 -1.40 57.63
C GLY A 157 26.44 -1.73 57.48
N GLY A 158 25.56 -0.79 57.83
CA GLY A 158 24.14 -0.87 57.54
C GLY A 158 23.94 -0.93 56.03
N ASN A 159 23.91 -2.14 55.48
CA ASN A 159 23.50 -2.42 54.11
C ASN A 159 22.01 -2.11 53.99
N ASN A 160 21.69 -0.84 53.71
CA ASN A 160 20.46 -0.48 53.01
C ASN A 160 20.62 -0.88 51.54
N ALA A 161 20.83 -2.17 51.27
CA ALA A 161 20.61 -2.71 49.95
C ALA A 161 19.10 -2.56 49.72
N VAL A 162 18.72 -1.45 49.08
CA VAL A 162 17.36 -1.24 48.59
C VAL A 162 17.02 -2.51 47.83
N ASP A 163 16.03 -3.25 48.31
CA ASP A 163 15.59 -4.47 47.67
C ASP A 163 14.98 -4.10 46.32
N VAL A 164 15.84 -4.07 45.29
CA VAL A 164 15.48 -3.77 43.90
C VAL A 164 14.45 -4.78 43.36
N THR A 165 14.18 -5.86 44.10
CA THR A 165 13.11 -6.81 43.76
C THR A 165 11.71 -6.35 44.13
N ALA A 166 11.56 -5.43 45.10
CA ALA A 166 10.26 -5.00 45.62
C ALA A 166 9.44 -4.09 44.68
N ASN A 167 10.09 -3.42 43.71
CA ASN A 167 9.42 -2.51 42.76
C ASN A 167 9.19 -3.15 41.37
N ARG A 168 9.13 -4.48 41.31
CA ARG A 168 8.98 -5.19 40.02
C ARG A 168 7.51 -5.31 39.63
N LEU A 169 7.20 -4.90 38.40
CA LEU A 169 5.93 -5.25 37.80
C LEU A 169 5.80 -6.78 37.71
N PRO A 170 4.64 -7.34 38.06
CA PRO A 170 4.34 -8.75 37.80
C PRO A 170 4.59 -9.09 36.33
N ALA A 171 5.09 -10.31 36.08
CA ALA A 171 5.47 -10.78 34.75
C ALA A 171 4.36 -10.61 33.70
N GLU A 172 3.10 -10.84 34.09
CA GLU A 172 1.92 -10.68 33.24
C GLU A 172 1.66 -9.22 32.89
N ILE A 173 1.72 -8.32 33.87
CA ILE A 173 1.54 -6.87 33.67
C ILE A 173 2.66 -6.33 32.78
N TYR A 174 3.90 -6.77 32.97
CA TYR A 174 4.99 -6.35 32.09
C TYR A 174 4.80 -6.87 30.65
N ARG A 175 4.44 -8.16 30.50
CA ARG A 175 4.27 -8.79 29.18
C ARG A 175 3.09 -8.17 28.41
N ASP A 176 1.91 -8.14 29.01
CA ASP A 176 0.68 -7.71 28.31
C ASP A 176 0.47 -6.19 28.41
N GLY A 177 0.93 -5.55 29.48
CA GLY A 177 0.72 -4.11 29.73
C GLY A 177 1.84 -3.18 29.26
N VAL A 178 3.08 -3.67 29.14
CA VAL A 178 4.21 -2.87 28.64
C VAL A 178 4.66 -3.37 27.28
N VAL A 179 5.16 -4.61 27.21
CA VAL A 179 5.75 -5.17 25.99
C VAL A 179 4.69 -5.35 24.89
N GLY A 180 3.45 -5.70 25.26
CA GLY A 180 2.33 -5.83 24.33
C GLY A 180 2.08 -4.59 23.47
N TYR A 181 2.36 -3.39 24.00
CA TYR A 181 2.12 -2.12 23.31
C TYR A 181 3.35 -1.55 22.60
N LEU A 182 4.53 -2.12 22.82
CA LEU A 182 5.73 -1.71 22.09
C LEU A 182 5.67 -2.21 20.65
N PRO A 183 6.17 -1.45 19.66
CA PRO A 183 6.44 -1.99 18.33
C PRO A 183 7.34 -3.22 18.44
N VAL A 184 7.09 -4.22 17.60
CA VAL A 184 7.79 -5.50 17.73
C VAL A 184 9.31 -5.41 17.61
N ASP A 185 9.85 -4.50 16.80
CA ASP A 185 11.29 -4.26 16.72
C ASP A 185 11.86 -3.70 18.04
N VAL A 186 11.10 -2.87 18.74
CA VAL A 186 11.41 -2.36 20.09
C VAL A 186 11.24 -3.45 21.15
N ALA A 187 10.21 -4.29 21.04
CA ALA A 187 10.01 -5.41 21.95
C ALA A 187 11.19 -6.41 21.86
N ILE A 188 11.62 -6.77 20.64
CA ILE A 188 12.64 -7.80 20.41
C ILE A 188 14.06 -7.30 20.66
N SER A 189 14.41 -6.07 20.25
CA SER A 189 15.79 -5.60 20.31
C SER A 189 16.11 -4.97 21.67
N PRO A 190 15.59 -3.77 22.03
CA PRO A 190 15.92 -3.15 23.31
C PRO A 190 15.21 -3.80 24.50
N ALA A 191 13.89 -4.07 24.46
CA ALA A 191 13.18 -4.52 25.66
C ALA A 191 13.61 -5.94 26.09
N ARG A 192 13.75 -6.87 25.14
CA ARG A 192 14.23 -8.23 25.40
C ARG A 192 15.67 -8.28 25.90
N ALA A 193 16.57 -7.45 25.34
CA ALA A 193 17.99 -7.47 25.70
C ALA A 193 18.27 -6.76 27.03
N THR A 194 17.57 -5.67 27.32
CA THR A 194 17.79 -4.86 28.54
C THR A 194 17.15 -5.46 29.78
N ASN A 195 16.12 -6.30 29.62
CA ASN A 195 15.47 -6.97 30.73
C ASN A 195 16.22 -8.26 31.12
N THR A 196 17.22 -8.10 31.99
CA THR A 196 18.06 -9.21 32.48
C THR A 196 17.31 -10.28 33.28
N HIS A 197 16.12 -9.96 33.80
CA HIS A 197 15.36 -10.87 34.65
C HIS A 197 14.34 -11.70 33.88
N TYR A 198 13.68 -11.08 32.91
CA TYR A 198 12.50 -11.63 32.27
C TYR A 198 12.54 -11.59 30.74
N GLY A 199 13.51 -10.90 30.14
CA GLY A 199 13.51 -10.59 28.70
C GLY A 199 13.26 -11.80 27.80
N THR A 200 14.12 -12.81 27.89
CA THR A 200 14.00 -14.04 27.08
C THR A 200 12.86 -14.96 27.53
N GLN A 201 12.46 -14.90 28.80
CA GLN A 201 11.39 -15.74 29.35
C GLN A 201 9.99 -15.22 28.97
N LEU A 202 9.81 -13.90 28.90
CA LEU A 202 8.53 -13.26 28.55
C LEU A 202 8.39 -13.05 27.05
N ILE A 203 9.47 -12.69 26.37
CA ILE A 203 9.50 -12.46 24.91
C ILE A 203 10.10 -13.72 24.27
N ASN A 204 9.26 -14.76 24.22
CA ASN A 204 9.54 -16.08 23.69
C ASN A 204 8.63 -16.40 22.48
N GLU A 205 8.69 -17.62 21.95
CA GLU A 205 7.92 -18.04 20.79
C GLU A 205 6.40 -17.91 21.00
N ALA A 206 5.91 -18.25 22.19
CA ALA A 206 4.48 -18.18 22.51
C ALA A 206 3.97 -16.73 22.53
N PHE A 207 4.78 -15.81 23.05
CA PHE A 207 4.48 -14.38 22.98
C PHE A 207 4.41 -13.89 21.53
N MET A 208 5.37 -14.29 20.69
CA MET A 208 5.40 -13.90 19.28
C MET A 208 4.23 -14.46 18.49
N LEU A 209 3.85 -15.72 18.73
CA LEU A 209 2.67 -16.33 18.09
C LEU A 209 1.38 -15.63 18.49
N LYS A 210 1.14 -15.37 19.79
CA LYS A 210 -0.02 -14.59 20.26
C LYS A 210 -0.12 -13.23 19.54
N ARG A 211 1.02 -12.58 19.31
CA ARG A 211 1.11 -11.29 18.63
C ARG A 211 0.86 -11.38 17.13
N ILE A 212 1.35 -12.42 16.47
CA ILE A 212 1.06 -12.74 15.07
C ILE A 212 -0.44 -13.02 14.91
N ASP A 213 -1.02 -13.90 15.72
CA ASP A 213 -2.43 -14.26 15.67
C ASP A 213 -3.32 -13.01 15.83
N GLY A 214 -3.01 -12.16 16.81
CA GLY A 214 -3.70 -10.88 16.99
C GLY A 214 -3.59 -9.95 15.78
N SER A 215 -2.44 -9.93 15.11
CA SER A 215 -2.23 -9.13 13.89
C SER A 215 -2.95 -9.73 12.67
N LEU A 216 -3.06 -11.05 12.58
CA LEU A 216 -3.82 -11.72 11.53
C LEU A 216 -5.31 -11.42 11.69
N ASP A 217 -5.83 -11.53 12.92
CA ASP A 217 -7.22 -11.21 13.24
C ASP A 217 -7.54 -9.73 12.97
N SER A 218 -6.72 -8.79 13.46
CA SER A 218 -6.98 -7.34 13.32
C SER A 218 -6.94 -6.85 11.87
N ASN A 219 -6.24 -7.58 10.99
CA ASN A 219 -6.10 -7.22 9.58
C ASN A 219 -6.95 -8.10 8.64
N HIS A 220 -7.86 -8.91 9.19
CA HIS A 220 -8.75 -9.80 8.45
C HIS A 220 -8.00 -10.84 7.59
N LEU A 221 -6.83 -11.27 8.07
CA LEU A 221 -5.98 -12.26 7.40
C LEU A 221 -6.19 -13.68 7.90
N THR A 222 -7.03 -13.88 8.93
CA THR A 222 -7.28 -15.21 9.51
C THR A 222 -7.90 -16.15 8.47
N GLY A 223 -7.23 -17.28 8.22
CA GLY A 223 -7.57 -18.23 7.16
C GLY A 223 -7.09 -17.81 5.75
N LEU A 224 -6.52 -16.62 5.59
CA LEU A 224 -5.90 -16.13 4.36
C LEU A 224 -4.38 -16.22 4.37
N VAL A 225 -3.76 -15.87 5.49
CA VAL A 225 -2.31 -15.90 5.69
C VAL A 225 -2.03 -16.70 6.95
N ASP A 226 -0.95 -17.47 6.92
CA ASP A 226 -0.50 -18.28 8.04
C ASP A 226 1.04 -18.31 8.08
N VAL A 227 1.59 -18.65 9.24
CA VAL A 227 3.03 -18.69 9.49
C VAL A 227 3.46 -20.10 9.87
N TYR A 228 4.65 -20.51 9.45
CA TYR A 228 5.18 -21.82 9.81
C TYR A 228 5.51 -21.87 11.30
N ARG A 229 5.26 -23.03 11.90
CA ARG A 229 5.75 -23.29 13.27
C ARG A 229 7.28 -23.45 13.26
N SER A 230 7.99 -22.37 13.53
CA SER A 230 9.44 -22.27 13.38
C SER A 230 10.11 -21.65 14.62
N MET A 231 11.39 -21.31 14.51
CA MET A 231 12.19 -20.69 15.57
C MET A 231 11.77 -19.24 15.83
N PHE A 232 12.03 -18.75 17.04
CA PHE A 232 11.77 -17.38 17.48
C PHE A 232 12.16 -16.30 16.44
N GLY A 233 13.34 -16.43 15.82
CA GLY A 233 13.86 -15.48 14.83
C GLY A 233 12.98 -15.31 13.58
N TYR A 234 12.26 -16.37 13.18
CA TYR A 234 11.30 -16.30 12.08
C TYR A 234 10.01 -15.58 12.51
N TYR A 235 9.47 -15.90 13.69
CA TYR A 235 8.27 -15.23 14.19
C TYR A 235 8.49 -13.74 14.40
N SER A 236 9.67 -13.32 14.88
CA SER A 236 10.01 -11.89 14.96
C SER A 236 9.87 -11.16 13.65
N LYS A 237 10.31 -11.79 12.54
CA LYS A 237 10.23 -11.18 11.21
C LYS A 237 8.80 -11.16 10.68
N CYS A 238 8.02 -12.22 10.92
CA CYS A 238 6.62 -12.27 10.52
C CYS A 238 5.79 -11.22 11.26
N ALA A 239 5.94 -11.12 12.59
CA ALA A 239 5.28 -10.11 13.40
C ALA A 239 5.67 -8.69 12.95
N PHE A 240 6.96 -8.47 12.65
CA PHE A 240 7.43 -7.20 12.09
C PHE A 240 6.70 -6.82 10.80
N VAL A 241 6.62 -7.71 9.82
CA VAL A 241 5.92 -7.42 8.56
C VAL A 241 4.42 -7.20 8.75
N LEU A 242 3.77 -8.00 9.59
CA LEU A 242 2.34 -7.89 9.86
C LEU A 242 2.00 -6.55 10.53
N GLU A 243 2.74 -6.17 11.55
CA GLU A 243 2.55 -4.89 12.24
C GLU A 243 2.94 -3.70 11.38
N ARG A 244 4.06 -3.80 10.65
CA ARG A 244 4.54 -2.73 9.78
C ARG A 244 3.58 -2.46 8.63
N GLY A 245 2.94 -3.50 8.09
CA GLY A 245 1.92 -3.37 7.05
C GLY A 245 0.61 -2.73 7.55
N GLY A 246 0.21 -3.00 8.80
CA GLY A 246 -0.98 -2.39 9.41
C GLY A 246 -2.22 -2.45 8.50
N ALA A 247 -2.90 -1.32 8.31
CA ALA A 247 -4.11 -1.22 7.48
C ALA A 247 -3.91 -1.63 6.00
N LEU A 248 -2.68 -1.62 5.49
CA LEU A 248 -2.39 -2.08 4.14
C LEU A 248 -2.67 -3.59 3.97
N TRP A 249 -2.51 -4.37 5.04
CA TRP A 249 -2.87 -5.78 5.02
C TRP A 249 -4.36 -6.01 4.81
N GLN A 250 -5.23 -5.09 5.26
CA GLN A 250 -6.67 -5.18 4.97
C GLN A 250 -6.93 -5.02 3.47
N GLN A 251 -6.25 -4.08 2.80
CA GLN A 251 -6.34 -3.94 1.34
C GLN A 251 -5.78 -5.17 0.61
N MET A 252 -4.74 -5.79 1.16
CA MET A 252 -4.16 -7.03 0.62
C MET A 252 -5.07 -8.23 0.86
N ALA A 253 -5.87 -8.27 1.94
CA ALA A 253 -6.87 -9.30 2.17
C ALA A 253 -7.92 -9.32 1.04
N ASP A 254 -8.43 -8.14 0.66
CA ASP A 254 -9.35 -7.99 -0.49
C ASP A 254 -8.71 -8.49 -1.78
N PHE A 255 -7.43 -8.16 -2.00
CA PHE A 255 -6.67 -8.65 -3.15
C PHE A 255 -6.51 -10.17 -3.12
N ILE A 256 -6.20 -10.77 -1.96
CA ILE A 256 -6.05 -12.23 -1.80
C ILE A 256 -7.37 -12.94 -2.11
N HIS A 257 -8.51 -12.41 -1.64
CA HIS A 257 -9.83 -12.91 -2.00
C HIS A 257 -10.08 -12.86 -3.51
N LEU A 258 -9.76 -11.72 -4.14
CA LEU A 258 -9.90 -11.55 -5.58
C LEU A 258 -9.02 -12.55 -6.35
N ALA A 259 -7.76 -12.70 -5.96
CA ALA A 259 -6.80 -13.63 -6.56
C ALA A 259 -7.22 -15.10 -6.38
N ARG A 260 -7.77 -15.47 -5.22
CA ARG A 260 -8.36 -16.80 -4.97
C ARG A 260 -9.53 -17.07 -5.91
N ASN A 261 -10.45 -16.11 -6.04
CA ASN A 261 -11.61 -16.23 -6.91
C ASN A 261 -11.22 -16.28 -8.40
N ARG A 262 -10.05 -15.77 -8.76
CA ARG A 262 -9.40 -15.92 -10.07
C ARG A 262 -8.47 -17.13 -10.21
N LYS A 263 -8.40 -18.02 -9.21
CA LYS A 263 -7.57 -19.24 -9.21
C LYS A 263 -6.07 -18.96 -9.39
N LEU A 264 -5.60 -17.77 -9.01
CA LEU A 264 -4.17 -17.43 -8.98
C LEU A 264 -3.47 -18.01 -7.75
N ILE A 265 -4.25 -18.37 -6.73
CA ILE A 265 -3.79 -18.99 -5.50
C ILE A 265 -4.16 -20.47 -5.52
N LYS A 266 -3.17 -21.34 -5.36
CA LYS A 266 -3.36 -22.80 -5.34
C LYS A 266 -4.10 -23.28 -4.10
N ALA A 267 -3.76 -22.74 -2.93
CA ALA A 267 -4.36 -23.11 -1.65
C ALA A 267 -4.30 -21.94 -0.66
N LEU A 268 -5.28 -21.90 0.24
CA LEU A 268 -5.28 -21.01 1.41
C LEU A 268 -5.18 -21.86 2.69
N PRO A 269 -4.58 -21.33 3.76
CA PRO A 269 -3.95 -20.00 3.85
C PRO A 269 -2.61 -19.92 3.09
N LEU A 270 -2.21 -18.70 2.70
CA LEU A 270 -0.90 -18.38 2.16
C LEU A 270 0.14 -18.51 3.28
N GLN A 271 1.02 -19.51 3.16
CA GLN A 271 2.04 -19.79 4.15
C GLN A 271 3.28 -18.93 3.90
N LEU A 272 3.58 -17.97 4.80
CA LEU A 272 4.75 -17.10 4.67
C LEU A 272 6.05 -17.92 4.75
N SER A 273 6.78 -18.06 3.64
CA SER A 273 7.94 -18.95 3.56
C SER A 273 9.08 -18.52 4.51
N PRO A 274 9.61 -19.40 5.39
CA PRO A 274 10.77 -19.10 6.23
C PRO A 274 12.02 -18.77 5.42
N GLN A 275 12.21 -19.44 4.27
CA GLN A 275 13.35 -19.20 3.38
C GLN A 275 13.27 -17.80 2.79
N TRP A 276 12.16 -17.50 2.11
CA TRP A 276 11.88 -16.14 1.62
C TRP A 276 12.07 -15.05 2.69
N THR A 277 11.52 -15.24 3.90
CA THR A 277 11.70 -14.34 5.04
C THR A 277 13.16 -14.22 5.48
N ALA A 278 13.95 -15.29 5.39
CA ALA A 278 15.38 -15.21 5.68
C ALA A 278 16.11 -14.35 4.63
N ASP A 279 15.80 -14.56 3.35
CA ASP A 279 16.49 -13.95 2.21
C ASP A 279 16.13 -12.47 2.02
N HIS A 280 14.86 -12.10 2.20
CA HIS A 280 14.35 -10.76 1.86
C HIS A 280 14.11 -9.88 3.09
N LEU A 281 14.04 -10.48 4.29
CA LEU A 281 13.92 -9.77 5.56
C LEU A 281 15.15 -10.03 6.43
N ALA A 282 16.33 -10.10 5.80
CA ALA A 282 17.60 -10.24 6.51
C ALA A 282 17.80 -9.08 7.49
N THR A 283 17.44 -7.87 7.07
CA THR A 283 17.50 -6.65 7.88
C THR A 283 16.20 -5.86 7.77
N LYS A 284 15.93 -5.01 8.77
CA LYS A 284 14.84 -4.02 8.73
C LYS A 284 14.98 -3.07 7.53
N THR A 285 16.21 -2.66 7.23
CA THR A 285 16.50 -1.72 6.13
C THR A 285 16.13 -2.30 4.77
N ALA A 286 16.37 -3.59 4.52
CA ALA A 286 16.01 -4.23 3.26
C ALA A 286 14.49 -4.20 3.00
N PHE A 287 13.67 -4.29 4.05
CA PHE A 287 12.23 -4.13 3.93
C PHE A 287 11.81 -2.67 3.71
N ASP A 288 12.45 -1.73 4.42
CA ASP A 288 12.19 -0.30 4.31
C ASP A 288 12.75 0.32 3.00
N GLU A 289 13.56 -0.40 2.21
CA GLU A 289 14.02 0.00 0.88
C GLU A 289 12.91 -0.02 -0.18
N LEU A 290 11.86 -0.81 0.03
CA LEU A 290 10.68 -0.86 -0.83
C LEU A 290 9.57 0.02 -0.25
N PRO A 291 8.76 0.67 -1.10
CA PRO A 291 7.49 1.22 -0.64
C PRO A 291 6.66 0.11 0.03
N LEU A 292 6.01 0.43 1.15
CA LEU A 292 5.40 -0.55 2.04
C LEU A 292 4.45 -1.52 1.32
N ALA A 293 3.66 -1.05 0.34
CA ALA A 293 2.75 -1.89 -0.43
C ALA A 293 3.46 -2.94 -1.28
N LEU A 294 4.58 -2.56 -1.90
CA LEU A 294 5.42 -3.49 -2.66
C LEU A 294 6.10 -4.47 -1.70
N ALA A 295 6.58 -3.99 -0.56
CA ALA A 295 7.23 -4.80 0.47
C ALA A 295 6.27 -5.87 1.02
N VAL A 296 5.04 -5.48 1.38
CA VAL A 296 3.98 -6.38 1.83
C VAL A 296 3.61 -7.38 0.73
N TYR A 297 3.40 -6.94 -0.51
CA TYR A 297 3.09 -7.84 -1.62
C TYR A 297 4.21 -8.86 -1.88
N SER A 298 5.47 -8.43 -1.80
CA SER A 298 6.62 -9.31 -2.03
C SER A 298 6.62 -10.55 -1.12
N THR A 299 6.04 -10.43 0.07
CA THR A 299 5.99 -11.50 1.08
C THR A 299 5.13 -12.70 0.68
N PHE A 300 4.18 -12.51 -0.23
CA PHE A 300 3.28 -13.58 -0.69
C PHE A 300 3.11 -13.66 -2.21
N GLY A 301 3.54 -12.65 -2.98
CA GLY A 301 3.40 -12.63 -4.45
C GLY A 301 4.01 -13.84 -5.15
N HIS A 302 5.12 -14.35 -4.62
CA HIS A 302 5.78 -15.56 -5.11
C HIS A 302 4.94 -16.85 -4.94
N LEU A 303 3.92 -16.84 -4.08
CA LEU A 303 2.97 -17.94 -3.87
C LEU A 303 1.80 -17.91 -4.87
N LEU A 304 1.72 -16.86 -5.70
CA LEU A 304 0.71 -16.71 -6.73
C LEU A 304 1.31 -17.11 -8.09
N SER A 305 0.46 -17.65 -8.96
CA SER A 305 0.85 -17.98 -10.33
C SER A 305 -0.28 -17.71 -11.31
N HIS A 306 0.06 -17.21 -12.48
CA HIS A 306 -0.84 -17.10 -13.63
C HIS A 306 -0.27 -17.94 -14.76
N ARG A 307 -1.03 -18.95 -15.22
CA ARG A 307 -0.61 -19.88 -16.29
C ARG A 307 0.79 -20.50 -16.09
N GLY A 308 1.12 -20.83 -14.84
CA GLY A 308 2.41 -21.41 -14.48
C GLY A 308 3.54 -20.39 -14.29
N THR A 309 3.34 -19.12 -14.65
CA THR A 309 4.27 -18.03 -14.38
C THR A 309 4.09 -17.53 -12.95
N SER A 310 5.17 -17.47 -12.17
CA SER A 310 5.15 -16.90 -10.83
C SER A 310 4.85 -15.40 -10.88
N LEU A 311 4.06 -14.91 -9.93
CA LEU A 311 3.76 -13.49 -9.75
C LEU A 311 4.63 -12.87 -8.64
N ALA A 312 5.86 -13.37 -8.46
CA ALA A 312 6.84 -12.72 -7.61
C ALA A 312 7.16 -11.31 -8.10
N LEU A 313 7.29 -10.37 -7.17
CA LEU A 313 7.79 -9.03 -7.46
C LEU A 313 9.30 -9.09 -7.71
N GLN A 314 9.74 -8.53 -8.82
CA GLN A 314 11.15 -8.46 -9.23
C GLN A 314 11.52 -7.00 -9.47
N ARG A 315 12.69 -6.57 -8.99
CA ARG A 315 13.29 -5.29 -9.38
C ARG A 315 13.94 -5.47 -10.75
N VAL A 316 13.77 -4.49 -11.65
CA VAL A 316 14.42 -4.49 -12.97
C VAL A 316 15.56 -3.49 -12.91
N ASP A 317 16.78 -3.95 -13.15
CA ASP A 317 17.96 -3.10 -13.20
C ASP A 317 17.97 -2.32 -14.52
N GLU A 318 18.19 -1.00 -14.44
CA GLU A 318 18.08 -0.09 -15.60
C GLU A 318 19.23 -0.25 -16.60
N GLU A 319 20.33 -0.90 -16.21
CA GLU A 319 21.59 -0.95 -16.96
C GLU A 319 21.56 -1.79 -18.24
N GLN A 320 20.44 -2.47 -18.55
CA GLN A 320 20.39 -3.44 -19.65
C GLN A 320 19.66 -2.95 -20.92
N GLU A 321 19.01 -1.78 -20.92
CA GLU A 321 18.24 -1.32 -22.09
C GLU A 321 19.06 -0.54 -23.13
N ASP A 322 20.22 0.01 -22.77
CA ASP A 322 21.02 0.82 -23.70
C ASP A 322 21.95 0.00 -24.62
N ALA A 323 21.97 -1.34 -24.48
CA ALA A 323 22.96 -2.19 -25.16
C ALA A 323 22.45 -2.94 -26.40
N ASP A 324 21.14 -2.95 -26.70
CA ASP A 324 20.57 -3.82 -27.74
C ASP A 324 20.02 -3.08 -28.97
N ASP A 325 20.12 -1.75 -29.04
CA ASP A 325 19.71 -0.96 -30.22
C ASP A 325 20.87 -0.70 -31.21
N GLY A 326 21.99 -1.41 -31.02
CA GLY A 326 23.26 -1.13 -31.71
C GLY A 326 23.56 -1.95 -32.96
N GLY A 327 22.75 -2.93 -33.36
CA GLY A 327 23.05 -3.59 -34.63
C GLY A 327 22.25 -4.84 -34.95
N ASN A 328 21.28 -4.71 -35.86
CA ASN A 328 21.31 -5.50 -37.09
C ASN A 328 20.42 -4.91 -38.20
N GLU A 329 20.62 -3.64 -38.56
CA GLU A 329 20.31 -3.18 -39.93
C GLU A 329 21.44 -3.62 -40.88
N SER A 330 21.69 -4.93 -41.01
CA SER A 330 22.50 -5.44 -42.12
C SER A 330 21.57 -6.12 -43.12
N GLY A 331 21.56 -5.54 -44.31
CA GLY A 331 20.60 -5.78 -45.37
C GLY A 331 20.43 -7.25 -45.75
N GLN A 332 19.17 -7.60 -45.98
CA GLN A 332 18.83 -8.57 -47.01
C GLN A 332 18.08 -7.81 -48.10
N ASP A 333 18.87 -7.21 -48.99
CA ASP A 333 18.54 -7.14 -50.41
C ASP A 333 18.24 -8.57 -50.86
N SER A 334 16.97 -8.93 -50.91
CA SER A 334 16.50 -10.08 -51.67
C SER A 334 15.60 -9.55 -52.76
N ASP A 335 16.28 -9.13 -53.83
CA ASP A 335 15.76 -9.10 -55.19
C ASP A 335 14.92 -10.35 -55.44
N SER A 336 13.62 -10.16 -55.59
CA SER A 336 12.72 -11.12 -56.22
C SER A 336 11.73 -10.32 -57.05
N ALA A 337 12.18 -10.10 -58.28
CA ALA A 337 11.42 -9.60 -59.40
C ALA A 337 10.03 -10.25 -59.53
N MET A 338 9.15 -9.50 -60.20
CA MET A 338 7.89 -9.86 -60.89
C MET A 338 6.78 -8.93 -60.39
N ASP A 339 5.96 -8.28 -61.20
CA ASP A 339 5.93 -8.08 -62.65
C ASP A 339 4.83 -7.02 -62.87
N ASP A 340 5.15 -6.03 -63.67
CA ASP A 340 4.29 -5.36 -64.65
C ASP A 340 2.76 -5.24 -64.38
N ARG A 341 2.30 -4.02 -64.07
CA ARG A 341 1.33 -3.28 -64.91
C ARG A 341 0.97 -1.89 -64.38
N SER A 342 1.44 -0.89 -65.13
CA SER A 342 0.72 0.30 -65.66
C SER A 342 -0.67 0.63 -65.06
N GLU A 343 -1.04 1.87 -64.75
CA GLU A 343 -0.91 3.08 -65.56
C GLU A 343 -1.31 4.35 -64.75
N GLN A 344 -0.51 5.41 -64.88
CA GLN A 344 -0.87 6.83 -65.08
C GLN A 344 -1.95 7.53 -64.20
N HIS A 345 -1.53 8.53 -63.43
CA HIS A 345 -1.82 9.93 -63.80
C HIS A 345 -0.94 10.97 -63.08
N ASP A 346 -0.36 11.85 -63.88
CA ASP A 346 0.45 13.02 -63.54
C ASP A 346 -0.34 14.20 -62.97
N ALA A 347 0.31 14.98 -62.08
CA ALA A 347 0.41 16.45 -62.05
C ALA A 347 1.10 16.83 -60.72
N ASP A 348 2.40 17.16 -60.69
CA ASP A 348 3.04 18.41 -61.13
C ASP A 348 2.51 19.67 -60.41
N ILE A 349 3.31 20.20 -59.49
CA ILE A 349 3.76 21.60 -59.40
C ILE A 349 4.88 21.65 -58.36
N GLY A 350 6.07 22.07 -58.79
CA GLY A 350 7.27 22.13 -57.98
C GLY A 350 7.65 23.51 -57.44
N GLN A 351 8.96 23.63 -57.24
CA GLN A 351 9.80 24.82 -56.98
C GLN A 351 9.77 25.37 -55.55
N GLN A 352 10.86 25.86 -54.96
CA GLN A 352 12.33 25.75 -55.10
C GLN A 352 12.92 26.63 -53.97
N HIS A 353 14.25 26.59 -53.81
CA HIS A 353 15.15 27.42 -52.99
C HIS A 353 15.64 26.76 -51.70
N GLN A 354 16.93 26.33 -51.61
CA GLN A 354 18.18 27.12 -51.50
C GLN A 354 18.19 28.01 -50.25
N ALA A 355 19.24 28.10 -49.42
CA ALA A 355 20.57 27.51 -49.40
C ALA A 355 21.21 27.83 -48.02
N GLU A 356 22.24 27.04 -47.68
CA GLU A 356 23.51 27.44 -47.02
C GLU A 356 23.58 27.97 -45.57
N GLY A 357 24.64 27.49 -44.90
CA GLY A 357 25.26 28.04 -43.68
C GLY A 357 25.22 27.03 -42.52
N GLY A 358 26.28 26.31 -42.16
CA GLY A 358 27.66 26.75 -41.96
C GLY A 358 27.89 26.99 -40.47
N GLY A 359 28.65 26.14 -39.80
CA GLY A 359 29.03 26.36 -38.40
C GLY A 359 29.40 25.10 -37.64
N GLY A 360 30.66 24.67 -37.78
CA GLY A 360 31.24 23.69 -36.88
C GLY A 360 31.39 24.26 -35.46
N SER A 361 31.14 23.42 -34.46
CA SER A 361 31.69 23.60 -33.12
C SER A 361 32.02 22.23 -32.56
N ALA A 362 33.32 21.98 -32.44
CA ALA A 362 33.87 20.92 -31.65
C ALA A 362 33.47 21.16 -30.19
N ILE A 363 32.70 20.25 -29.61
CA ILE A 363 32.49 20.20 -28.16
C ILE A 363 33.43 19.13 -27.62
N GLU A 364 34.27 19.59 -26.71
CA GLU A 364 35.29 18.86 -25.97
C GLU A 364 34.75 17.58 -25.32
N GLU A 365 35.56 16.53 -25.40
CA GLU A 365 35.51 15.36 -24.53
C GLU A 365 35.65 15.79 -23.06
N GLY A 366 34.50 16.01 -22.41
CA GLY A 366 34.40 16.17 -20.97
C GLY A 366 34.45 14.81 -20.29
N ALA A 367 35.62 14.46 -19.75
CA ALA A 367 35.84 13.29 -18.91
C ALA A 367 34.73 13.10 -17.86
N GLY A 368 34.13 11.90 -17.88
CA GLY A 368 33.05 11.48 -16.99
C GLY A 368 33.38 11.70 -15.53
N ARG A 369 32.75 12.71 -14.93
CA ARG A 369 32.64 12.80 -13.48
C ARG A 369 31.51 11.87 -13.05
N PRO A 370 31.73 10.94 -12.09
CA PRO A 370 30.64 10.21 -11.49
C PRO A 370 29.67 11.22 -10.89
N ARG A 371 28.40 11.19 -11.34
CA ARG A 371 27.31 11.96 -10.76
C ARG A 371 27.20 11.57 -9.29
N GLY A 372 27.82 12.37 -8.43
CA GLY A 372 27.54 12.33 -7.01
C GLY A 372 26.06 12.65 -6.84
N GLY A 373 25.26 11.61 -6.55
CA GLY A 373 23.88 11.76 -6.15
C GLY A 373 23.83 12.77 -5.02
N GLN A 374 23.32 13.96 -5.33
CA GLN A 374 23.11 14.99 -4.34
C GLN A 374 22.14 14.39 -3.32
N PRO A 375 22.51 14.31 -2.03
CA PRO A 375 21.60 13.81 -1.01
C PRO A 375 20.41 14.76 -0.99
N GLY A 376 19.33 14.33 -1.63
CA GLY A 376 18.08 15.06 -1.72
C GLY A 376 17.62 15.42 -0.31
N ASP A 377 16.95 16.57 -0.20
CA ASP A 377 16.31 16.94 1.05
C ASP A 377 15.53 15.73 1.60
N GLY A 378 15.57 15.53 2.92
CA GLY A 378 15.07 14.34 3.60
C GLY A 378 13.55 14.13 3.52
N SER A 379 12.87 14.63 2.49
CA SER A 379 11.63 14.06 2.00
C SER A 379 11.91 12.58 1.72
N GLY A 380 11.52 11.69 2.65
CA GLY A 380 11.51 10.23 2.50
C GLY A 380 10.58 9.79 1.37
N GLY A 381 10.90 10.24 0.16
CA GLY A 381 10.10 10.15 -1.04
C GLY A 381 10.40 8.85 -1.75
N VAL A 382 9.34 8.27 -2.30
CA VAL A 382 9.40 7.13 -3.20
C VAL A 382 10.31 7.50 -4.36
N THR A 383 11.32 6.70 -4.62
CA THR A 383 12.16 6.85 -5.81
C THR A 383 11.45 6.26 -7.02
N ARG A 384 11.75 6.80 -8.21
CA ARG A 384 11.34 6.17 -9.46
C ARG A 384 12.15 4.89 -9.60
N GLN A 385 11.46 3.75 -9.61
CA GLN A 385 12.10 2.44 -9.71
C GLN A 385 11.22 1.52 -10.56
N ARG A 386 11.85 0.78 -11.47
CA ARG A 386 11.19 -0.20 -12.32
C ARG A 386 11.12 -1.57 -11.64
N TYR A 387 9.97 -2.20 -11.81
CA TYR A 387 9.64 -3.51 -11.27
C TYR A 387 8.91 -4.35 -12.32
N ARG A 388 8.86 -5.66 -12.06
CA ARG A 388 8.16 -6.66 -12.85
C ARG A 388 7.37 -7.59 -11.93
N ILE A 389 6.15 -7.94 -12.35
CA ILE A 389 5.36 -9.04 -11.77
C ILE A 389 4.87 -9.92 -12.91
N GLY A 390 5.30 -11.19 -12.94
CA GLY A 390 5.06 -12.06 -14.09
C GLY A 390 5.68 -11.47 -15.36
N ASN A 391 4.85 -11.21 -16.38
CA ASN A 391 5.24 -10.57 -17.64
C ASN A 391 4.88 -9.07 -17.71
N ILE A 392 4.62 -8.44 -16.56
CA ILE A 392 4.15 -7.05 -16.50
C ILE A 392 5.20 -6.18 -15.85
N ASP A 393 5.76 -5.25 -16.64
CA ASP A 393 6.64 -4.20 -16.17
C ASP A 393 5.85 -2.97 -15.73
N PHE A 394 6.33 -2.29 -14.69
CA PHE A 394 5.78 -1.03 -14.20
C PHE A 394 6.83 -0.23 -13.43
N THR A 395 6.53 1.03 -13.16
CA THR A 395 7.44 1.95 -12.45
C THR A 395 6.69 2.65 -11.32
N THR A 396 7.34 2.81 -10.16
CA THR A 396 6.83 3.68 -9.10
C THR A 396 6.97 5.14 -9.51
N VAL A 397 5.95 5.96 -9.24
CA VAL A 397 5.93 7.37 -9.60
C VAL A 397 6.09 8.22 -8.33
N PRO A 398 7.23 8.91 -8.14
CA PRO A 398 7.40 9.87 -7.07
C PRO A 398 6.35 10.99 -7.11
N LEU A 399 6.01 11.55 -5.93
CA LEU A 399 5.10 12.70 -5.85
C LEU A 399 5.60 13.92 -6.65
N SER A 400 6.91 14.11 -6.75
CA SER A 400 7.54 15.17 -7.55
C SER A 400 7.28 15.04 -9.04
N ASP A 401 7.03 13.83 -9.52
CA ASP A 401 6.89 13.51 -10.94
C ASP A 401 5.44 13.65 -11.41
N LEU A 402 4.49 13.77 -10.48
CA LEU A 402 3.10 14.08 -10.77
C LEU A 402 2.93 15.60 -10.97
N PRO A 403 2.29 16.05 -12.07
CA PRO A 403 1.97 17.47 -12.26
C PRO A 403 1.22 18.07 -11.05
N PRO A 404 1.40 19.36 -10.71
CA PRO A 404 0.75 19.98 -9.55
C PRO A 404 -0.78 19.87 -9.55
N THR A 405 -1.39 19.86 -10.73
CA THR A 405 -2.85 19.76 -10.94
C THR A 405 -3.33 18.32 -11.12
N TYR A 406 -2.45 17.33 -11.01
CA TYR A 406 -2.80 15.94 -11.27
C TYR A 406 -3.73 15.38 -10.17
N PRO A 407 -4.84 14.69 -10.51
CA PRO A 407 -5.83 14.25 -9.52
C PRO A 407 -5.26 13.38 -8.39
N TYR A 408 -4.31 12.49 -8.71
CA TYR A 408 -3.72 11.58 -7.72
C TYR A 408 -2.74 12.25 -6.76
N ARG A 409 -2.35 13.51 -7.01
CA ARG A 409 -1.47 14.24 -6.11
C ARG A 409 -2.13 14.46 -4.73
N ALA A 410 -3.44 14.69 -4.72
CA ALA A 410 -4.21 14.95 -3.51
C ALA A 410 -4.38 13.70 -2.61
N THR A 411 -4.34 12.52 -3.21
CA THR A 411 -4.52 11.22 -2.53
C THR A 411 -3.24 10.40 -2.49
N TYR A 412 -2.10 11.01 -2.79
CA TYR A 412 -0.82 10.32 -2.87
C TYR A 412 -0.39 9.79 -1.50
N ASP A 413 -0.02 8.50 -1.45
CA ASP A 413 0.54 7.84 -0.28
C ASP A 413 1.89 7.25 -0.62
N ALA A 414 2.96 7.68 0.07
CA ALA A 414 4.30 7.15 -0.14
C ALA A 414 4.42 5.67 0.26
N ALA A 415 3.59 5.19 1.19
CA ALA A 415 3.54 3.77 1.55
C ALA A 415 2.89 2.91 0.45
N ASN A 416 2.02 3.50 -0.37
CA ASN A 416 1.31 2.85 -1.46
C ASN A 416 1.34 3.73 -2.73
N PRO A 417 2.52 3.88 -3.35
CA PRO A 417 2.76 4.91 -4.35
C PRO A 417 1.95 4.73 -5.62
N ALA A 418 1.76 5.83 -6.34
CA ALA A 418 1.26 5.79 -7.70
C ALA A 418 2.16 4.93 -8.60
N ILE A 419 1.54 4.19 -9.52
CA ILE A 419 2.22 3.26 -10.43
C ILE A 419 1.98 3.68 -11.87
N ARG A 420 3.02 3.69 -12.70
CA ARG A 420 2.93 3.86 -14.15
C ARG A 420 3.22 2.53 -14.86
N ARG A 421 2.38 2.18 -15.84
CA ARG A 421 2.59 1.06 -16.76
C ARG A 421 2.24 1.51 -18.17
N GLY A 422 3.27 1.72 -19.01
CA GLY A 422 3.09 2.33 -20.33
C GLY A 422 2.40 3.68 -20.17
N ASP A 423 1.32 3.90 -20.92
CA ASP A 423 0.52 5.13 -20.86
C ASP A 423 -0.54 5.10 -19.73
N TYR A 424 -0.57 4.09 -18.85
CA TYR A 424 -1.55 4.02 -17.76
C TYR A 424 -0.93 4.45 -16.43
N LEU A 425 -1.57 5.40 -15.75
CA LEU A 425 -1.24 5.84 -14.41
C LEU A 425 -2.31 5.38 -13.42
N TYR A 426 -1.88 4.73 -12.35
CA TYR A 426 -2.70 4.23 -11.25
C TYR A 426 -2.44 5.07 -9.99
N PRO A 427 -3.47 5.37 -9.18
CA PRO A 427 -3.31 6.19 -7.97
C PRO A 427 -2.46 5.50 -6.90
N SER A 428 -2.39 4.17 -6.92
CA SER A 428 -1.65 3.38 -5.94
C SER A 428 -1.23 2.01 -6.50
N PHE A 429 -0.31 1.34 -5.82
CA PHE A 429 0.11 -0.02 -6.14
C PHE A 429 -1.01 -1.05 -5.92
N THR A 430 -1.80 -0.90 -4.84
CA THR A 430 -2.93 -1.81 -4.57
C THR A 430 -4.00 -1.72 -5.67
N THR A 431 -4.27 -0.51 -6.17
CA THR A 431 -5.16 -0.29 -7.33
C THR A 431 -4.62 -0.96 -8.59
N PHE A 432 -3.31 -0.81 -8.85
CA PHE A 432 -2.64 -1.44 -9.99
C PHE A 432 -2.75 -2.98 -9.98
N ILE A 433 -2.47 -3.64 -8.84
CA ILE A 433 -2.52 -5.10 -8.77
C ILE A 433 -3.96 -5.64 -8.86
N LYS A 434 -4.95 -4.94 -8.30
CA LYS A 434 -6.37 -5.33 -8.43
C LYS A 434 -6.84 -5.23 -9.89
N ARG A 435 -6.51 -4.14 -10.58
CA ARG A 435 -6.76 -4.00 -12.03
C ARG A 435 -6.10 -5.11 -12.83
N THR A 436 -4.86 -5.45 -12.48
CA THR A 436 -4.08 -6.48 -13.17
C THR A 436 -4.73 -7.86 -13.05
N VAL A 437 -5.19 -8.25 -11.86
CA VAL A 437 -5.97 -9.49 -11.66
C VAL A 437 -7.25 -9.50 -12.48
N LEU A 438 -7.94 -8.37 -12.59
CA LEU A 438 -9.22 -8.28 -13.30
C LEU A 438 -9.10 -8.31 -14.82
N LEU A 439 -8.06 -7.68 -15.39
CA LEU A 439 -7.96 -7.42 -16.84
C LEU A 439 -6.80 -8.11 -17.54
N LEU A 440 -5.75 -8.52 -16.84
CA LEU A 440 -4.57 -9.13 -17.45
C LEU A 440 -4.38 -10.60 -17.07
N TRP A 441 -4.80 -10.99 -15.87
CA TRP A 441 -4.72 -12.37 -15.39
C TRP A 441 -6.09 -13.08 -15.34
N TYR A 442 -7.01 -12.72 -16.25
CA TYR A 442 -8.40 -13.16 -16.22
C TYR A 442 -8.66 -14.54 -16.84
N ASP A 443 -7.67 -15.10 -17.53
CA ASP A 443 -7.79 -16.26 -18.41
C ASP A 443 -7.13 -17.53 -17.84
N GLN A 444 -7.23 -17.67 -16.51
CA GLN A 444 -6.84 -18.85 -15.75
C GLN A 444 -7.86 -19.99 -15.95
N GLU A 445 -7.38 -21.22 -16.04
CA GLU A 445 -8.25 -22.40 -16.17
C GLU A 445 -9.24 -22.49 -15.00
N GLY A 446 -10.53 -22.70 -15.31
CA GLY A 446 -11.60 -22.78 -14.32
C GLY A 446 -12.07 -21.45 -13.72
N ALA A 447 -11.53 -20.30 -14.14
CA ALA A 447 -12.00 -18.96 -13.72
C ALA A 447 -12.09 -17.96 -14.88
N GLN A 448 -12.52 -18.47 -16.04
CA GLN A 448 -12.69 -17.65 -17.24
C GLN A 448 -13.68 -16.52 -16.98
N GLN A 449 -13.24 -15.31 -17.30
CA GLN A 449 -14.12 -14.16 -17.36
C GLN A 449 -15.15 -14.29 -18.49
N LYS A 450 -16.38 -13.89 -18.20
CA LYS A 450 -17.48 -13.80 -19.15
C LYS A 450 -17.96 -12.35 -19.20
N LEU A 451 -18.22 -11.84 -20.40
CA LEU A 451 -18.96 -10.61 -20.59
C LEU A 451 -20.45 -10.95 -20.48
N VAL A 452 -21.13 -10.35 -19.50
CA VAL A 452 -22.57 -10.55 -19.25
C VAL A 452 -23.36 -9.62 -20.16
N ALA A 453 -23.03 -8.33 -20.15
CA ALA A 453 -23.69 -7.30 -20.93
C ALA A 453 -22.73 -6.14 -21.21
N ALA A 454 -22.98 -5.42 -22.29
CA ALA A 454 -22.27 -4.20 -22.63
C ALA A 454 -23.26 -3.20 -23.25
N VAL A 455 -23.14 -1.92 -22.86
CA VAL A 455 -23.92 -0.83 -23.46
C VAL A 455 -23.01 0.37 -23.70
N PHE A 456 -23.20 1.03 -24.83
CA PHE A 456 -22.64 2.34 -25.10
C PHE A 456 -23.70 3.40 -24.79
N VAL A 457 -23.40 4.27 -23.83
CA VAL A 457 -24.29 5.39 -23.44
C VAL A 457 -23.75 6.75 -23.89
N GLY A 458 -22.48 6.80 -24.31
CA GLY A 458 -21.79 8.03 -24.67
C GLY A 458 -21.06 8.65 -23.49
N ARG A 459 -19.96 9.36 -23.78
CA ARG A 459 -19.13 10.03 -22.76
C ARG A 459 -19.90 11.18 -22.08
N ASP A 460 -20.75 11.86 -22.85
CA ASP A 460 -21.56 13.00 -22.38
C ASP A 460 -22.82 12.58 -21.59
N ASP A 461 -23.09 11.27 -21.44
CA ASP A 461 -24.22 10.83 -20.63
C ASP A 461 -23.97 11.15 -19.16
N THR A 462 -24.80 12.02 -18.60
CA THR A 462 -24.66 12.49 -17.21
C THR A 462 -24.71 11.36 -16.18
N ARG A 463 -25.38 10.24 -16.48
CA ARG A 463 -25.43 9.06 -15.61
C ARG A 463 -24.12 8.29 -15.63
N TYR A 464 -23.53 8.12 -16.82
CA TYR A 464 -22.20 7.54 -16.99
C TYR A 464 -21.16 8.37 -16.26
N TRP A 465 -21.16 9.69 -16.49
CA TRP A 465 -20.23 10.61 -15.87
C TRP A 465 -20.35 10.62 -14.35
N SER A 466 -21.57 10.61 -13.82
CA SER A 466 -21.81 10.54 -12.38
C SER A 466 -21.23 9.25 -11.77
N LEU A 467 -21.38 8.11 -12.46
CA LEU A 467 -20.81 6.83 -12.02
C LEU A 467 -19.28 6.81 -12.15
N LEU A 468 -18.73 7.42 -13.20
CA LEU A 468 -17.29 7.52 -13.46
C LEU A 468 -16.56 8.44 -12.47
N THR A 469 -17.23 9.46 -11.93
CA THR A 469 -16.62 10.46 -11.06
C THR A 469 -17.01 10.34 -9.58
N ALA A 470 -17.93 9.43 -9.24
CA ALA A 470 -18.31 9.18 -7.85
C ALA A 470 -17.09 8.89 -6.96
N ALA A 471 -16.96 9.57 -5.81
CA ALA A 471 -15.83 9.37 -4.91
C ALA A 471 -15.86 7.99 -4.23
N THR A 472 -17.07 7.51 -3.91
CA THR A 472 -17.33 6.19 -3.34
C THR A 472 -18.62 5.64 -3.93
N VAL A 473 -18.76 4.32 -3.89
CA VAL A 473 -19.97 3.60 -4.28
C VAL A 473 -20.28 2.61 -3.16
N GLU A 474 -21.47 2.71 -2.57
CA GLU A 474 -21.80 1.92 -1.38
C GLU A 474 -21.63 0.42 -1.63
N GLY A 475 -20.91 -0.23 -0.71
CA GLY A 475 -20.68 -1.68 -0.76
C GLY A 475 -19.79 -2.19 -1.90
N CYS A 476 -19.25 -1.31 -2.74
CA CYS A 476 -18.40 -1.66 -3.87
C CYS A 476 -16.97 -1.15 -3.69
N GLU A 477 -16.02 -1.82 -4.33
CA GLU A 477 -14.64 -1.33 -4.40
C GLU A 477 -14.37 -0.64 -5.75
N ILE A 478 -13.70 0.51 -5.73
CA ILE A 478 -13.39 1.30 -6.93
C ILE A 478 -11.91 1.15 -7.28
N VAL A 479 -11.62 0.91 -8.56
CA VAL A 479 -10.29 0.83 -9.13
C VAL A 479 -10.20 1.83 -10.27
N ASP A 480 -9.60 2.99 -10.00
CA ASP A 480 -9.41 4.08 -10.96
C ASP A 480 -8.06 4.02 -11.66
N LEU A 481 -8.03 4.45 -12.92
CA LEU A 481 -6.80 4.67 -13.69
C LEU A 481 -7.02 5.77 -14.73
N ILE A 482 -5.94 6.44 -15.12
CA ILE A 482 -5.93 7.46 -16.18
C ILE A 482 -5.03 6.95 -17.30
N GLU A 483 -5.47 7.09 -18.54
CA GLU A 483 -4.64 6.86 -19.73
C GLU A 483 -4.00 8.20 -20.14
N GLU A 484 -2.69 8.37 -19.97
CA GLU A 484 -2.00 9.65 -20.18
C GLU A 484 -1.86 10.06 -21.67
N ARG A 485 -2.28 9.19 -22.61
CA ARG A 485 -2.13 9.42 -24.06
C ARG A 485 -3.40 9.94 -24.74
N GLY A 486 -4.38 10.47 -24.02
CA GLY A 486 -5.55 11.05 -24.68
C GLY A 486 -5.16 12.20 -25.58
N PHE A 487 -5.63 12.11 -26.81
CA PHE A 487 -5.68 13.23 -27.73
C PHE A 487 -6.90 14.08 -27.33
N ASP A 488 -6.74 15.40 -27.28
CA ASP A 488 -7.84 16.38 -27.28
C ASP A 488 -8.64 16.63 -25.97
N GLY A 489 -7.97 16.62 -24.82
CA GLY A 489 -8.53 17.22 -23.59
C GLY A 489 -9.73 16.48 -22.99
N ASP A 490 -9.94 15.22 -23.39
CA ASP A 490 -10.85 14.31 -22.70
C ASP A 490 -10.23 13.84 -21.37
N ASP A 491 -11.07 13.44 -20.40
CA ASP A 491 -10.62 13.13 -19.03
C ASP A 491 -9.86 11.78 -18.95
N ASP A 492 -9.82 10.97 -20.02
CA ASP A 492 -9.15 9.65 -20.13
C ASP A 492 -9.35 8.67 -18.96
N ARG A 493 -10.29 9.00 -18.06
CA ARG A 493 -10.54 8.24 -16.84
C ARG A 493 -11.23 6.95 -17.21
N ARG A 494 -10.68 5.89 -16.63
CA ARG A 494 -11.23 4.55 -16.71
C ARG A 494 -11.44 4.05 -15.29
N ARG A 495 -12.55 3.36 -15.10
CA ARG A 495 -12.96 2.89 -13.77
C ARG A 495 -13.41 1.45 -13.83
N LEU A 496 -12.94 0.65 -12.88
CA LEU A 496 -13.55 -0.62 -12.56
C LEU A 496 -14.27 -0.51 -11.21
N ILE A 497 -15.47 -1.06 -11.14
CA ILE A 497 -16.26 -1.12 -9.91
C ILE A 497 -16.47 -2.59 -9.57
N ILE A 498 -15.78 -3.08 -8.53
CA ILE A 498 -15.88 -4.46 -8.06
C ILE A 498 -17.14 -4.59 -7.21
N LEU A 499 -18.11 -5.31 -7.76
CA LEU A 499 -19.42 -5.56 -7.14
C LEU A 499 -19.36 -6.76 -6.20
N LYS A 500 -18.51 -7.74 -6.52
CA LYS A 500 -18.33 -8.99 -5.79
C LYS A 500 -16.96 -9.57 -6.07
N GLY A 501 -16.37 -10.23 -5.07
CA GLY A 501 -15.13 -11.00 -5.22
C GLY A 501 -14.04 -10.66 -4.21
N THR A 502 -14.23 -9.61 -3.41
CA THR A 502 -13.26 -9.12 -2.41
C THR A 502 -13.54 -9.65 -1.01
N LYS A 503 -14.71 -10.25 -0.75
CA LYS A 503 -15.08 -10.77 0.57
C LYS A 503 -14.82 -12.28 0.66
N ALA A 504 -14.61 -12.77 1.88
CA ALA A 504 -14.40 -14.20 2.15
C ALA A 504 -15.54 -15.12 1.70
N THR A 505 -16.77 -14.60 1.70
CA THR A 505 -17.98 -15.32 1.31
C THR A 505 -18.27 -15.25 -0.19
N ASP A 506 -17.51 -14.45 -0.95
CA ASP A 506 -17.70 -14.34 -2.38
C ASP A 506 -17.10 -15.54 -3.10
N THR A 507 -17.92 -16.20 -3.92
CA THR A 507 -17.54 -17.37 -4.73
C THR A 507 -17.26 -17.02 -6.20
N ILE A 508 -17.58 -15.79 -6.60
CA ILE A 508 -17.40 -15.27 -7.95
C ILE A 508 -16.76 -13.88 -7.88
N VAL A 509 -16.17 -13.47 -9.00
CA VAL A 509 -15.84 -12.06 -9.24
C VAL A 509 -16.91 -11.48 -10.16
N ALA A 510 -17.44 -10.31 -9.82
CA ALA A 510 -18.32 -9.53 -10.69
C ALA A 510 -17.93 -8.06 -10.62
N TYR A 511 -17.83 -7.39 -11.77
CA TYR A 511 -17.42 -6.00 -11.82
C TYR A 511 -17.97 -5.27 -13.06
N LEU A 512 -18.13 -3.95 -12.93
CA LEU A 512 -18.36 -3.05 -14.06
C LEU A 512 -17.03 -2.49 -14.55
N TRP A 513 -16.88 -2.36 -15.86
CA TRP A 513 -15.78 -1.64 -16.50
C TRP A 513 -16.34 -0.48 -17.32
N LEU A 514 -15.97 0.73 -16.90
CA LEU A 514 -16.34 1.99 -17.55
C LEU A 514 -15.15 2.47 -18.37
N VAL A 515 -15.37 2.57 -19.69
CA VAL A 515 -14.35 3.00 -20.65
C VAL A 515 -15.03 3.67 -21.84
N ASP A 516 -14.63 4.91 -22.13
CA ASP A 516 -15.04 5.62 -23.36
C ASP A 516 -16.56 5.63 -23.59
N GLY A 517 -17.34 5.93 -22.55
CA GLY A 517 -18.82 5.93 -22.61
C GLY A 517 -19.45 4.54 -22.73
N ASN A 518 -18.65 3.47 -22.67
CA ASN A 518 -19.12 2.09 -22.57
C ASN A 518 -19.15 1.64 -21.12
N ILE A 519 -20.19 0.86 -20.80
CA ILE A 519 -20.31 0.14 -19.53
C ILE A 519 -20.37 -1.34 -19.85
N ARG A 520 -19.47 -2.12 -19.26
CA ARG A 520 -19.37 -3.57 -19.47
C ARG A 520 -19.49 -4.30 -18.14
N LEU A 521 -20.43 -5.22 -18.02
CA LEU A 521 -20.56 -6.10 -16.86
C LEU A 521 -19.82 -7.41 -17.12
N HIS A 522 -18.85 -7.73 -16.27
CA HIS A 522 -18.08 -8.95 -16.34
C HIS A 522 -18.29 -9.82 -15.11
N THR A 523 -18.20 -11.14 -15.27
CA THR A 523 -18.27 -12.11 -14.17
C THR A 523 -17.42 -13.36 -14.40
N THR A 524 -17.07 -14.07 -13.33
CA THR A 524 -16.53 -15.44 -13.37
C THR A 524 -17.58 -16.51 -13.03
N GLU A 525 -18.84 -16.11 -12.88
CA GLU A 525 -19.96 -17.03 -12.66
C GLU A 525 -20.09 -18.04 -13.82
N ALA A 526 -20.27 -19.32 -13.48
CA ALA A 526 -20.56 -20.35 -14.47
C ALA A 526 -21.96 -20.12 -15.05
N PRO A 527 -22.14 -20.21 -16.38
CA PRO A 527 -23.45 -20.01 -16.98
C PRO A 527 -24.42 -21.12 -16.57
N THR A 528 -25.65 -20.74 -16.23
CA THR A 528 -26.74 -21.70 -16.04
C THR A 528 -27.23 -22.24 -17.40
N GLU A 529 -27.50 -23.55 -17.49
CA GLU A 529 -27.79 -24.24 -18.75
C GLU A 529 -29.17 -23.88 -19.35
N ASP A 530 -30.15 -23.59 -18.51
CA ASP A 530 -31.55 -23.40 -18.92
C ASP A 530 -31.93 -21.96 -19.28
N ARG A 531 -30.97 -21.03 -19.31
CA ARG A 531 -31.24 -19.60 -19.46
C ARG A 531 -30.54 -19.01 -20.67
N THR A 532 -31.09 -17.92 -21.20
CA THR A 532 -30.52 -17.19 -22.35
C THR A 532 -30.05 -15.79 -21.94
N ALA A 533 -29.08 -15.24 -22.68
CA ALA A 533 -28.54 -13.90 -22.45
C ALA A 533 -28.04 -13.65 -21.01
N ILE A 534 -28.41 -12.52 -20.40
CA ILE A 534 -27.94 -12.09 -19.08
C ILE A 534 -28.44 -12.99 -17.95
N GLU A 535 -29.58 -13.67 -18.14
CA GLU A 535 -30.21 -14.51 -17.11
C GLU A 535 -29.34 -15.72 -16.74
N ARG A 536 -28.37 -16.06 -17.62
CA ARG A 536 -27.36 -17.12 -17.40
C ARG A 536 -26.45 -16.84 -16.20
N TYR A 537 -26.34 -15.59 -15.78
CA TYR A 537 -25.42 -15.11 -14.73
C TYR A 537 -26.19 -14.39 -13.61
N PRO A 538 -27.08 -15.09 -12.89
CA PRO A 538 -27.95 -14.47 -11.89
C PRO A 538 -27.19 -13.76 -10.76
N LEU A 539 -26.05 -14.29 -10.30
CA LEU A 539 -25.29 -13.67 -9.22
C LEU A 539 -24.63 -12.37 -9.68
N GLY A 540 -24.03 -12.35 -10.87
CA GLY A 540 -23.44 -11.14 -11.46
C GLY A 540 -24.48 -10.04 -11.71
N VAL A 541 -25.64 -10.41 -12.28
CA VAL A 541 -26.76 -9.48 -12.53
C VAL A 541 -27.35 -8.96 -11.23
N THR A 542 -27.54 -9.81 -10.23
CA THR A 542 -28.07 -9.41 -8.91
C THR A 542 -27.13 -8.46 -8.20
N ALA A 543 -25.81 -8.69 -8.27
CA ALA A 543 -24.81 -7.79 -7.67
C ALA A 543 -24.76 -6.42 -8.36
N ALA A 544 -24.95 -6.37 -9.68
CA ALA A 544 -24.91 -5.12 -10.44
C ALA A 544 -26.18 -4.27 -10.30
N ARG A 545 -27.34 -4.91 -10.10
CA ARG A 545 -28.64 -4.24 -10.17
C ARG A 545 -28.78 -3.02 -9.24
N PRO A 546 -28.48 -3.09 -7.92
CA PRO A 546 -28.68 -1.94 -7.03
C PRO A 546 -27.93 -0.68 -7.51
N LEU A 547 -26.67 -0.86 -7.90
CA LEU A 547 -25.85 0.23 -8.42
C LEU A 547 -26.39 0.77 -9.75
N LEU A 548 -26.76 -0.10 -10.68
CA LEU A 548 -27.30 0.34 -11.97
C LEU A 548 -28.66 1.03 -11.82
N THR A 549 -29.48 0.63 -10.85
CA THR A 549 -30.74 1.31 -10.53
C THR A 549 -30.50 2.71 -9.98
N GLU A 550 -29.55 2.85 -9.04
CA GLU A 550 -29.16 4.13 -8.43
C GLU A 550 -28.79 5.18 -9.50
N TYR A 551 -28.01 4.77 -10.49
CA TYR A 551 -27.57 5.64 -11.59
C TYR A 551 -28.51 5.61 -12.81
N ARG A 552 -29.67 4.95 -12.74
CA ARG A 552 -30.65 4.84 -13.86
C ARG A 552 -30.05 4.25 -15.15
N LEU A 553 -29.13 3.30 -15.01
CA LEU A 553 -28.45 2.57 -16.09
C LEU A 553 -28.95 1.13 -16.23
N GLU A 554 -29.77 0.63 -15.29
CA GLU A 554 -30.27 -0.75 -15.27
C GLU A 554 -30.94 -1.16 -16.58
N ARG A 555 -31.92 -0.38 -17.06
CA ARG A 555 -32.63 -0.69 -18.31
C ARG A 555 -31.73 -0.63 -19.55
N ALA A 556 -30.67 0.17 -19.52
CA ALA A 556 -29.76 0.30 -20.65
C ALA A 556 -28.81 -0.90 -20.74
N LEU A 557 -28.32 -1.40 -19.60
CA LEU A 557 -27.34 -2.47 -19.55
C LEU A 557 -27.97 -3.87 -19.42
N LEU A 558 -29.10 -4.00 -18.72
CA LEU A 558 -29.74 -5.28 -18.40
C LEU A 558 -31.12 -5.45 -19.08
N GLY A 559 -31.56 -4.49 -19.89
CA GLY A 559 -32.89 -4.46 -20.50
C GLY A 559 -32.95 -4.86 -21.96
#